data_AF-A0A7S2KNB5-F1
#
_entry.id   AF-A0A7S2KNB5-F1
#
_cell.length_a   1.000
_cell.length_b   1.000
_cell.length_c   1.000
_cell.angle_alpha   90.00
_cell.angle_beta   90.00
_cell.angle_gamma   90.00
#
_symmetry.space_group_name_H-M   'P 1'
#
loop_
_entity.id
_entity.type
_entity.pdbx_description
1 polymer ?
#
loop_
_entity_poly.entity_id
_entity_poly.type
_entity_poly.pdbx_seq_one_letter_code
_entity_poly.pdbx_strand_id
1 'polypeptide(L)'
;MHACIADPHNAKLWRVRFEGEGEVHRLQDRLGFVTMFPYIQPENAKFSLDLAFHDQRLCLSMLRGLDLKEGVDRNMYEYTYIRSDGKQDAFPTGVPHAWEALANVPKSGVFSVTYRCAPEKRAFEARRALAQKYAGGAADLRAADVRWCTGLAEVPPDVCVLMEFLIGRYTDLDKAFRDIDGPRGNGVVSLRELEEGLGRMGCQGLGAAGTEEAKERIAGVFRYLDPGCEGTISLGEWQVLRKLWDEFDLSIREFVQFLLLHFQGSLEAAWAALDAGGAGDLAEGDFLESVGRLGYFGPARMVFRLLGRADDGRVAYAEFKALE
;
A
#
# COMPACT_ATOMS: atom_id res chain seq x y z
N MET A 1 -15.92 34.23 0.54
CA MET A 1 -15.94 32.76 0.40
C MET A 1 -14.50 32.31 0.56
N HIS A 2 -14.07 31.99 1.79
CA HIS A 2 -12.72 31.47 2.02
C HIS A 2 -12.71 30.03 1.55
N ALA A 3 -12.05 29.75 0.43
CA ALA A 3 -11.76 28.39 0.01
C ALA A 3 -10.78 27.80 1.02
N CYS A 4 -11.31 27.14 2.05
CA CYS A 4 -10.52 26.28 2.90
C CYS A 4 -10.18 25.07 2.02
N ILE A 5 -8.93 25.00 1.57
CA ILE A 5 -8.44 23.83 0.85
C ILE A 5 -8.56 22.68 1.83
N ALA A 6 -9.55 21.80 1.62
CA ALA A 6 -9.67 20.56 2.34
C ALA A 6 -8.33 19.84 2.25
N ASP A 7 -7.77 19.45 3.41
CA ASP A 7 -6.45 18.83 3.55
C ASP A 7 -6.12 17.89 2.37
N PRO A 8 -5.30 18.36 1.40
CA PRO A 8 -5.02 17.61 0.17
C PRO A 8 -4.29 16.30 0.44
N HIS A 9 -3.60 16.22 1.57
CA HIS A 9 -2.78 15.09 1.98
C HIS A 9 -3.66 13.97 2.54
N ASN A 10 -4.60 14.28 3.43
CA ASN A 10 -5.52 13.29 4.00
C ASN A 10 -6.65 12.86 3.04
N ALA A 11 -7.06 13.75 2.13
CA ALA A 11 -8.00 13.41 1.06
C ALA A 11 -7.32 12.74 -0.16
N LYS A 12 -5.98 12.63 -0.17
CA LYS A 12 -5.17 12.18 -1.30
C LYS A 12 -5.49 12.90 -2.62
N LEU A 13 -5.89 14.18 -2.53
CA LEU A 13 -6.03 15.02 -3.70
C LEU A 13 -4.66 15.25 -4.36
N TRP A 14 -3.60 15.35 -3.54
CA TRP A 14 -2.20 15.27 -3.97
C TRP A 14 -1.47 14.22 -3.15
N ARG A 15 -0.72 13.35 -3.82
CA ARG A 15 0.11 12.34 -3.16
C ARG A 15 1.54 12.86 -3.09
N VAL A 16 1.97 13.31 -1.92
CA VAL A 16 3.40 13.50 -1.66
C VAL A 16 3.99 12.09 -1.54
N ARG A 17 4.68 11.64 -2.59
CA ARG A 17 5.42 10.39 -2.56
C ARG A 17 6.78 10.70 -1.93
N PHE A 18 7.00 10.17 -0.72
CA PHE A 18 8.30 10.24 -0.08
C PHE A 18 9.17 9.10 -0.59
N GLU A 19 10.46 9.37 -0.83
CA GLU A 19 11.38 8.33 -1.34
C GLU A 19 11.69 7.25 -0.30
N GLY A 20 11.47 7.54 0.99
CA GLY A 20 11.60 6.55 2.06
C GLY A 20 11.12 7.02 3.43
N GLU A 21 11.07 6.07 4.38
CA GLU A 21 10.57 6.29 5.75
C GLU A 21 11.32 7.42 6.49
N GLY A 22 12.63 7.61 6.20
CA GLY A 22 13.42 8.67 6.82
C GLY A 22 12.99 10.09 6.43
N GLU A 23 12.44 10.29 5.23
CA GLU A 23 11.94 11.60 4.81
C GLU A 23 10.63 11.94 5.51
N VAL A 24 9.73 10.96 5.62
CA VAL A 24 8.48 11.07 6.39
C VAL A 24 8.78 11.46 7.83
N HIS A 25 9.75 10.78 8.46
CA HIS A 25 10.13 11.05 9.84
C HIS A 25 10.67 12.47 10.03
N ARG A 26 11.55 12.94 9.14
CA ARG A 26 12.05 14.34 9.18
C ARG A 26 10.92 15.37 9.04
N LEU A 27 9.88 15.06 8.27
CA LEU A 27 8.72 15.94 8.15
C LEU A 27 7.83 15.87 9.39
N GLN A 28 7.64 14.70 9.98
CA GLN A 28 6.94 14.54 11.26
C GLN A 28 7.64 15.31 12.38
N ASP A 29 8.97 15.28 12.45
CA ASP A 29 9.75 16.07 13.42
C ASP A 29 9.55 17.58 13.23
N ARG A 30 9.37 18.04 12.00
CA ARG A 30 9.22 19.46 11.66
C ARG A 30 7.79 19.97 11.82
N LEU A 31 6.80 19.17 11.43
CA LEU A 31 5.39 19.56 11.32
C LEU A 31 4.53 19.04 12.48
N GLY A 32 5.04 18.08 13.25
CA GLY A 32 4.29 17.33 14.25
C GLY A 32 3.73 16.02 13.70
N PHE A 33 3.74 14.98 14.54
CA PHE A 33 3.19 13.66 14.25
C PHE A 33 1.67 13.69 14.16
N VAL A 34 1.00 14.48 14.99
CA VAL A 34 -0.47 14.62 14.93
C VAL A 34 -0.90 15.32 13.65
N THR A 35 -0.15 16.35 13.21
CA THR A 35 -0.39 17.01 11.92
C THR A 35 -0.25 16.03 10.75
N MET A 36 0.77 15.17 10.80
CA MET A 36 1.08 14.18 9.76
C MET A 36 0.34 12.85 9.94
N PHE A 37 -0.58 12.75 10.91
CA PHE A 37 -1.29 11.50 11.17
C PHE A 37 -2.24 11.16 10.01
N PRO A 38 -2.22 9.93 9.47
CA PRO A 38 -3.06 9.54 8.34
C PRO A 38 -4.48 9.22 8.81
N TYR A 39 -5.26 10.23 9.18
CA TYR A 39 -6.56 10.04 9.84
C TYR A 39 -7.53 9.15 9.08
N ILE A 40 -7.63 9.34 7.77
CA ILE A 40 -8.62 8.65 6.93
C ILE A 40 -8.13 7.26 6.52
N GLN A 41 -6.83 7.09 6.31
CA GLN A 41 -6.23 5.84 5.83
C GLN A 41 -4.96 5.46 6.61
N PRO A 42 -5.07 5.12 7.90
CA PRO A 42 -3.93 4.64 8.68
C PRO A 42 -3.57 3.19 8.35
N GLU A 43 -4.34 2.48 7.51
CA GLU A 43 -3.99 1.13 7.09
C GLU A 43 -2.63 1.06 6.40
N ASN A 44 -1.85 0.04 6.76
CA ASN A 44 -0.46 -0.22 6.33
C ASN A 44 0.57 0.82 6.78
N ALA A 45 0.18 1.82 7.56
CA ALA A 45 1.12 2.76 8.15
C ALA A 45 1.92 2.11 9.29
N LYS A 46 3.22 2.34 9.27
CA LYS A 46 4.12 2.02 10.37
C LYS A 46 4.35 3.26 11.22
N PHE A 47 4.32 3.06 12.53
CA PHE A 47 4.56 4.11 13.51
C PHE A 47 5.73 3.70 14.38
N SER A 48 6.62 4.66 14.64
CA SER A 48 7.66 4.58 15.67
C SER A 48 7.53 5.85 16.50
N LEU A 49 7.03 5.69 17.72
CA LEU A 49 6.55 6.78 18.57
C LEU A 49 7.39 6.84 19.85
N ASP A 50 8.19 7.88 20.00
CA ASP A 50 8.82 8.25 21.26
C ASP A 50 7.78 8.89 22.20
N LEU A 51 7.41 8.10 23.20
CA LEU A 51 6.38 8.42 24.17
C LEU A 51 6.85 9.47 25.20
N ALA A 52 8.10 9.96 25.13
CA ALA A 52 8.50 11.16 25.86
C ALA A 52 7.77 12.41 25.34
N PHE A 53 7.41 12.45 24.06
CA PHE A 53 6.74 13.59 23.43
C PHE A 53 5.22 13.46 23.52
N HIS A 54 4.56 14.56 23.92
CA HIS A 54 3.10 14.59 24.07
C HIS A 54 2.36 14.30 22.76
N ASP A 55 2.85 14.86 21.66
CA ASP A 55 2.27 14.72 20.33
C ASP A 55 2.25 13.27 19.85
N GLN A 56 3.34 12.54 20.08
CA GLN A 56 3.46 11.13 19.70
C GLN A 56 2.62 10.21 20.58
N ARG A 57 2.48 10.52 21.88
CA ARG A 57 1.51 9.83 22.75
C ARG A 57 0.06 10.03 22.29
N LEU A 58 -0.27 11.22 21.77
CA LEU A 58 -1.58 11.48 21.21
C LEU A 58 -1.83 10.63 19.97
N CYS A 59 -0.85 10.46 19.09
CA CYS A 59 -0.93 9.54 17.96
C CYS A 59 -1.21 8.10 18.39
N LEU A 60 -0.50 7.59 19.41
CA LEU A 60 -0.75 6.26 19.95
C LEU A 60 -2.17 6.12 20.52
N SER A 61 -2.64 7.11 21.28
CA SER A 61 -4.01 7.14 21.81
C SER A 61 -5.07 7.15 20.70
N MET A 62 -4.85 7.90 19.62
CA MET A 62 -5.71 7.88 18.43
C MET A 62 -5.71 6.52 17.73
N LEU A 63 -4.53 5.93 17.48
CA LEU A 63 -4.42 4.59 16.88
C LEU A 63 -5.15 3.55 17.71
N ARG A 64 -4.98 3.61 19.03
CA ARG A 64 -5.65 2.68 19.93
C ARG A 64 -7.17 2.85 19.90
N GLY A 65 -7.66 4.08 19.86
CA GLY A 65 -9.08 4.37 19.73
C GLY A 65 -9.67 3.91 18.39
N LEU A 66 -8.88 3.88 17.31
CA LEU A 66 -9.30 3.29 16.03
C LEU A 66 -9.31 1.76 16.10
N ASP A 67 -8.27 1.13 16.63
CA ASP A 67 -8.19 -0.33 16.77
C ASP A 67 -9.40 -0.88 17.53
N LEU A 68 -9.77 -0.28 18.67
CA LEU A 68 -10.94 -0.69 19.45
C LEU A 68 -12.28 -0.57 18.69
N LYS A 69 -12.39 0.39 17.76
CA LYS A 69 -13.61 0.62 16.97
C LYS A 69 -13.66 -0.21 15.69
N GLU A 70 -12.50 -0.62 15.18
CA GLU A 70 -12.32 -1.29 13.89
C GLU A 70 -12.03 -2.79 14.04
N GLY A 71 -12.11 -3.33 15.25
CA GLY A 71 -11.83 -4.73 15.53
C GLY A 71 -10.87 -4.86 16.69
N VAL A 72 -11.43 -5.10 17.88
CA VAL A 72 -10.72 -5.17 19.16
C VAL A 72 -9.47 -6.06 19.04
N ASP A 73 -8.29 -5.44 19.19
CA ASP A 73 -6.98 -6.09 19.26
C ASP A 73 -6.54 -6.84 17.99
N ARG A 74 -7.08 -6.47 16.82
CA ARG A 74 -6.76 -7.12 15.55
C ARG A 74 -6.17 -6.19 14.51
N ASN A 75 -5.98 -4.90 14.78
CA ASN A 75 -5.47 -3.97 13.78
C ASN A 75 -4.05 -3.48 14.08
N MET A 76 -3.58 -3.61 15.33
CA MET A 76 -2.20 -3.31 15.72
C MET A 76 -1.32 -4.57 15.68
N TYR A 77 -0.38 -4.64 14.73
CA TYR A 77 0.52 -5.78 14.51
C TYR A 77 1.99 -5.39 14.69
N GLU A 78 2.83 -6.41 14.89
CA GLU A 78 4.30 -6.27 14.97
C GLU A 78 4.73 -5.21 15.99
N TYR A 79 3.92 -5.01 17.03
CA TYR A 79 4.18 -3.95 17.98
C TYR A 79 5.30 -4.32 18.95
N THR A 80 6.09 -3.33 19.30
CA THR A 80 7.12 -3.42 20.32
C THR A 80 7.10 -2.17 21.18
N TYR A 81 7.42 -2.33 22.47
CA TYR A 81 7.58 -1.19 23.36
C TYR A 81 8.89 -1.34 24.12
N ILE A 82 9.85 -0.49 23.79
CA ILE A 82 11.13 -0.41 24.49
C ILE A 82 10.99 0.69 25.52
N ARG A 83 10.94 0.30 26.80
CA ARG A 83 10.84 1.24 27.93
C ARG A 83 12.11 2.08 28.04
N SER A 84 12.05 3.16 28.80
CA SER A 84 13.20 4.04 29.01
C SER A 84 14.40 3.37 29.72
N ASP A 85 14.21 2.21 30.35
CA ASP A 85 15.30 1.39 30.92
C ASP A 85 15.89 0.39 29.91
N GLY A 86 15.47 0.43 28.65
CA GLY A 86 15.90 -0.46 27.57
C GLY A 86 15.20 -1.82 27.56
N LYS A 87 14.31 -2.11 28.51
CA LYS A 87 13.58 -3.38 28.54
C LYS A 87 12.38 -3.34 27.60
N GLN A 88 12.20 -4.42 26.85
CA GLN A 88 11.02 -4.61 26.02
C GLN A 88 9.83 -5.07 26.88
N ASP A 89 8.66 -4.46 26.69
CA ASP A 89 7.41 -4.92 27.29
C ASP A 89 6.89 -6.17 26.57
N ALA A 90 6.37 -7.12 27.35
CA ALA A 90 5.97 -8.43 26.85
C ALA A 90 4.54 -8.46 26.28
N PHE A 91 3.69 -7.47 26.59
CA PHE A 91 2.29 -7.38 26.14
C PHE A 91 1.54 -8.73 26.11
N PRO A 92 1.42 -9.46 27.23
CA PRO A 92 0.85 -10.81 27.26
C PRO A 92 -0.62 -10.86 26.79
N THR A 93 -1.33 -9.75 26.85
CA THR A 93 -2.72 -9.60 26.41
C THR A 93 -2.87 -8.54 25.31
N GLY A 94 -1.78 -8.26 24.58
CA GLY A 94 -1.74 -7.20 23.58
C GLY A 94 -1.60 -5.79 24.14
N VAL A 95 -1.78 -4.80 23.27
CA VAL A 95 -1.66 -3.38 23.62
C VAL A 95 -2.77 -3.00 24.61
N PRO A 96 -2.47 -2.34 25.76
CA PRO A 96 -3.49 -2.05 26.76
C PRO A 96 -4.66 -1.21 26.23
N HIS A 97 -5.89 -1.66 26.50
CA HIS A 97 -7.13 -0.94 26.14
C HIS A 97 -7.13 0.47 26.74
N ALA A 98 -6.62 0.60 27.96
CA ALA A 98 -6.53 1.87 28.69
C ALA A 98 -5.75 2.96 27.94
N TRP A 99 -4.85 2.60 27.01
CA TRP A 99 -4.08 3.55 26.21
C TRP A 99 -4.92 4.35 25.20
N GLU A 100 -6.20 4.00 25.00
CA GLU A 100 -7.16 4.90 24.32
C GLU A 100 -7.22 6.26 25.02
N ALA A 101 -7.16 6.28 26.36
CA ALA A 101 -7.09 7.53 27.11
C ALA A 101 -5.63 8.00 27.25
N LEU A 102 -5.34 9.19 26.73
CA LEU A 102 -3.99 9.78 26.72
C LEU A 102 -3.29 9.79 28.10
N ALA A 103 -4.06 9.96 29.18
CA ALA A 103 -3.53 9.98 30.54
C ALA A 103 -2.89 8.64 30.97
N ASN A 104 -3.27 7.54 30.33
CA ASN A 104 -2.79 6.19 30.62
C ASN A 104 -1.64 5.76 29.70
N VAL A 105 -1.33 6.54 28.66
CA VAL A 105 -0.19 6.27 27.77
C VAL A 105 1.10 6.53 28.56
N PRO A 106 2.11 5.63 28.51
CA PRO A 106 3.40 5.85 29.15
C PRO A 106 4.04 7.18 28.73
N LYS A 107 4.81 7.80 29.63
CA LYS A 107 5.44 9.11 29.39
C LYS A 107 6.90 9.02 28.92
N SER A 108 7.37 7.83 28.56
CA SER A 108 8.74 7.58 28.10
C SER A 108 8.81 6.27 27.32
N GLY A 109 9.93 6.04 26.63
CA GLY A 109 10.17 4.85 25.82
C GLY A 109 9.67 4.99 24.39
N VAL A 110 9.99 4.00 23.55
CA VAL A 110 9.66 4.00 22.12
C VAL A 110 8.68 2.86 21.83
N PHE A 111 7.53 3.21 21.26
CA PHE A 111 6.51 2.27 20.82
C PHE A 111 6.48 2.20 19.30
N SER A 112 6.74 1.01 18.75
CA SER A 112 6.63 0.77 17.31
C SER A 112 5.43 -0.13 17.02
N VAL A 113 4.72 0.09 15.92
CA VAL A 113 3.55 -0.71 15.50
C VAL A 113 3.28 -0.56 14.00
N THR A 114 2.76 -1.63 13.38
CA THR A 114 2.13 -1.58 12.05
C THR A 114 0.62 -1.63 12.22
N TYR A 115 -0.11 -0.64 11.68
CA TYR A 115 -1.58 -0.64 11.71
C TYR A 115 -2.14 -1.27 10.43
N ARG A 116 -3.06 -2.22 10.53
CA ARG A 116 -3.77 -2.84 9.38
C ARG A 116 -5.25 -2.93 9.70
N CYS A 117 -6.11 -2.61 8.74
CA CYS A 117 -7.55 -2.68 8.94
C CYS A 117 -8.23 -3.18 7.67
N ALA A 118 -9.04 -4.22 7.80
CA ALA A 118 -9.83 -4.77 6.71
C ALA A 118 -10.83 -3.72 6.18
N PRO A 119 -11.08 -3.65 4.86
CA PRO A 119 -11.96 -2.65 4.25
C PRO A 119 -13.33 -2.49 4.90
N GLU A 120 -13.96 -3.60 5.24
CA GLU A 120 -15.31 -3.71 5.80
C GLU A 120 -15.37 -3.40 7.31
N LYS A 121 -14.22 -3.31 7.98
CA LYS A 121 -14.13 -2.99 9.41
C LYS A 121 -13.83 -1.51 9.69
N ARG A 122 -13.64 -0.71 8.64
CA ARG A 122 -13.29 0.70 8.77
C ARG A 122 -14.40 1.49 9.45
N ALA A 123 -14.07 2.15 10.54
CA ALA A 123 -14.95 3.05 11.25
C ALA A 123 -14.80 4.47 10.67
N PHE A 124 -15.26 4.68 9.44
CA PHE A 124 -15.08 5.94 8.70
C PHE A 124 -15.48 7.18 9.53
N GLU A 125 -16.62 7.14 10.22
CA GLU A 125 -17.06 8.26 11.06
C GLU A 125 -16.13 8.52 12.24
N ALA A 126 -15.52 7.47 12.81
CA ALA A 126 -14.52 7.63 13.88
C ALA A 126 -13.24 8.29 13.34
N ARG A 127 -12.77 7.85 12.15
CA ARG A 127 -11.62 8.44 11.45
C ARG A 127 -11.84 9.91 11.11
N ARG A 128 -13.01 10.23 10.55
CA ARG A 128 -13.44 11.60 10.24
C ARG A 128 -13.53 12.47 11.50
N ALA A 129 -14.09 11.94 12.59
CA ALA A 129 -14.15 12.67 13.86
C ALA A 129 -12.77 13.00 14.42
N LEU A 130 -11.79 12.09 14.29
CA LEU A 130 -10.40 12.37 14.65
C LEU A 130 -9.79 13.45 13.76
N ALA A 131 -9.97 13.36 12.44
CA ALA A 131 -9.49 14.37 11.49
C ALA A 131 -10.06 15.76 11.81
N GLN A 132 -11.37 15.85 12.08
CA GLN A 132 -12.03 17.10 12.44
C GLN A 132 -11.49 17.67 13.74
N LYS A 133 -11.26 16.81 14.73
CA LYS A 133 -10.79 17.22 16.06
C LYS A 133 -9.35 17.73 16.06
N TYR A 134 -8.47 17.07 15.29
CA TYR A 134 -7.02 17.28 15.43
C TYR A 134 -6.36 17.93 14.21
N ALA A 135 -6.88 17.70 12.99
CA ALA A 135 -6.37 18.34 11.77
C ALA A 135 -7.15 19.60 11.37
N GLY A 136 -8.27 19.89 12.03
CA GLY A 136 -9.13 21.03 11.69
C GLY A 136 -9.82 20.91 10.32
N GLY A 137 -9.81 19.72 9.72
CA GLY A 137 -10.34 19.43 8.38
C GLY A 137 -11.31 18.23 8.35
N ALA A 138 -11.85 17.91 7.17
CA ALA A 138 -12.74 16.76 6.89
C ALA A 138 -14.20 16.83 7.40
N ALA A 139 -14.70 17.99 7.83
CA ALA A 139 -16.10 18.14 8.23
C ALA A 139 -17.09 17.75 7.11
N ASP A 140 -16.74 17.93 5.83
CA ASP A 140 -17.63 17.60 4.70
C ASP A 140 -17.21 16.35 3.91
N LEU A 141 -16.18 15.63 4.36
CA LEU A 141 -15.67 14.44 3.67
C LEU A 141 -16.65 13.27 3.80
N ARG A 142 -17.11 12.70 2.69
CA ARG A 142 -17.95 11.49 2.69
C ARG A 142 -17.10 10.26 2.37
N ALA A 143 -17.54 9.09 2.83
CA ALA A 143 -16.83 7.83 2.57
C ALA A 143 -16.64 7.54 1.07
N ALA A 144 -17.60 7.96 0.23
CA ALA A 144 -17.56 7.82 -1.21
C ALA A 144 -16.55 8.78 -1.90
N ASP A 145 -16.16 9.86 -1.23
CA ASP A 145 -15.16 10.80 -1.74
C ASP A 145 -13.72 10.30 -1.46
N VAL A 146 -13.56 9.30 -0.60
CA VAL A 146 -12.26 8.74 -0.24
C VAL A 146 -11.84 7.69 -1.27
N ARG A 147 -10.73 7.94 -1.96
CA ARG A 147 -10.06 6.91 -2.74
C ARG A 147 -9.24 6.03 -1.81
N TRP A 148 -9.82 4.90 -1.43
CA TRP A 148 -9.22 3.92 -0.52
C TRP A 148 -8.04 3.16 -1.15
N CYS A 149 -6.94 3.82 -1.50
CA CYS A 149 -5.74 3.19 -2.06
C CYS A 149 -4.66 2.98 -0.99
N THR A 150 -3.78 1.99 -1.20
CA THR A 150 -2.52 1.82 -0.45
C THR A 150 -1.39 2.36 -1.33
N GLY A 151 -0.32 2.90 -0.74
CA GLY A 151 0.88 3.21 -1.53
C GLY A 151 1.52 1.96 -2.04
N LEU A 152 1.87 1.91 -3.32
CA LEU A 152 2.63 0.77 -3.87
C LEU A 152 3.96 0.57 -3.14
N ALA A 153 4.55 1.64 -2.61
CA ALA A 153 5.75 1.56 -1.76
C ALA A 153 5.51 0.85 -0.40
N GLU A 154 4.26 0.81 0.06
CA GLU A 154 3.85 0.17 1.33
C GLU A 154 3.38 -1.29 1.09
N VAL A 155 3.21 -1.69 -0.17
CA VAL A 155 2.77 -3.03 -0.55
C VAL A 155 3.99 -3.96 -0.54
N PRO A 156 3.90 -5.15 0.08
CA PRO A 156 4.99 -6.11 0.03
C PRO A 156 5.39 -6.44 -1.42
N PRO A 157 6.69 -6.58 -1.74
CA PRO A 157 7.14 -6.83 -3.12
C PRO A 157 6.46 -8.04 -3.78
N ASP A 158 6.23 -9.11 -3.03
CA ASP A 158 5.56 -10.31 -3.54
C ASP A 158 4.08 -10.08 -3.89
N VAL A 159 3.40 -9.16 -3.19
CA VAL A 159 2.03 -8.77 -3.54
C VAL A 159 2.02 -7.96 -4.84
N CYS A 160 3.03 -7.11 -5.06
CA CYS A 160 3.20 -6.42 -6.34
C CYS A 160 3.44 -7.41 -7.48
N VAL A 161 4.27 -8.44 -7.27
CA VAL A 161 4.49 -9.50 -8.27
C VAL A 161 3.21 -10.27 -8.58
N LEU A 162 2.40 -10.60 -7.57
CA LEU A 162 1.08 -11.18 -7.79
C LEU A 162 0.19 -10.25 -8.62
N MET A 163 0.15 -8.95 -8.30
CA MET A 163 -0.65 -7.97 -9.02
C MET A 163 -0.24 -7.84 -10.48
N GLU A 164 1.06 -7.75 -10.76
CA GLU A 164 1.62 -7.73 -12.12
C GLU A 164 1.12 -8.94 -12.93
N PHE A 165 1.21 -10.14 -12.35
CA PHE A 165 0.72 -11.38 -12.95
C PHE A 165 -0.81 -11.36 -13.21
N LEU A 166 -1.59 -10.91 -12.23
CA LEU A 166 -3.06 -10.85 -12.36
C LEU A 166 -3.50 -9.82 -13.41
N ILE A 167 -2.87 -8.65 -13.45
CA ILE A 167 -3.15 -7.59 -14.43
C ILE A 167 -2.85 -8.05 -15.86
N GLY A 168 -1.74 -8.77 -16.06
CA GLY A 168 -1.39 -9.30 -17.37
C GLY A 168 -2.36 -10.37 -17.90
N ARG A 169 -3.10 -11.05 -17.01
CA ARG A 169 -3.90 -12.24 -17.37
C ARG A 169 -5.41 -12.05 -17.26
N TYR A 170 -5.87 -11.14 -16.42
CA TYR A 170 -7.29 -10.93 -16.15
C TYR A 170 -7.71 -9.52 -16.51
N THR A 171 -8.99 -9.34 -16.78
CA THR A 171 -9.65 -8.03 -16.82
C THR A 171 -10.60 -7.85 -15.63
N ASP A 172 -10.77 -8.91 -14.83
CA ASP A 172 -11.68 -8.98 -13.69
C ASP A 172 -11.02 -9.81 -12.58
N LEU A 173 -10.70 -9.16 -11.46
CA LEU A 173 -10.11 -9.80 -10.28
C LEU A 173 -11.04 -10.81 -9.61
N ASP A 174 -12.36 -10.65 -9.76
CA ASP A 174 -13.32 -11.59 -9.18
C ASP A 174 -13.28 -12.92 -9.98
N LYS A 175 -12.95 -12.86 -11.28
CA LYS A 175 -12.67 -14.05 -12.07
C LYS A 175 -11.38 -14.73 -11.62
N ALA A 176 -10.31 -13.97 -11.36
CA ALA A 176 -9.07 -14.54 -10.82
C ALA A 176 -9.30 -15.25 -9.49
N PHE A 177 -10.09 -14.64 -8.58
CA PHE A 177 -10.49 -15.26 -7.32
C PHE A 177 -11.20 -16.61 -7.55
N ARG A 178 -12.22 -16.64 -8.42
CA ARG A 178 -12.95 -17.88 -8.76
C ARG A 178 -12.08 -18.96 -9.39
N ASP A 179 -11.11 -18.58 -10.21
CA ASP A 179 -10.18 -19.52 -10.84
C ASP A 179 -9.23 -20.15 -9.79
N ILE A 180 -8.84 -19.38 -8.78
CA ILE A 180 -8.03 -19.85 -7.65
C ILE A 180 -8.85 -20.77 -6.73
N ASP A 181 -10.06 -20.33 -6.34
CA ASP A 181 -11.06 -21.09 -5.55
C ASP A 181 -11.46 -22.41 -6.26
N GLY A 182 -11.45 -22.39 -7.59
CA GLY A 182 -11.61 -23.58 -8.42
C GLY A 182 -13.07 -24.04 -8.59
N PRO A 183 -13.29 -25.16 -9.28
CA PRO A 183 -14.64 -25.59 -9.70
C PRO A 183 -15.54 -26.08 -8.55
N ARG A 184 -14.96 -26.37 -7.38
CA ARG A 184 -15.68 -26.71 -6.15
C ARG A 184 -15.55 -25.62 -5.09
N GLY A 185 -15.27 -24.40 -5.55
CA GLY A 185 -15.01 -23.27 -4.68
C GLY A 185 -16.14 -23.04 -3.69
N ASN A 186 -15.75 -22.71 -2.46
CA ASN A 186 -16.67 -22.46 -1.36
C ASN A 186 -16.86 -20.95 -1.11
N GLY A 187 -16.28 -20.09 -1.95
CA GLY A 187 -16.33 -18.63 -1.82
C GLY A 187 -15.26 -18.05 -0.90
N VAL A 188 -14.33 -18.86 -0.39
CA VAL A 188 -13.14 -18.43 0.33
C VAL A 188 -11.90 -19.17 -0.18
N VAL A 189 -10.74 -18.53 -0.16
CA VAL A 189 -9.48 -19.14 -0.63
C VAL A 189 -8.59 -19.44 0.55
N SER A 190 -8.31 -20.71 0.81
CA SER A 190 -7.28 -21.14 1.77
C SER A 190 -5.86 -20.95 1.21
N LEU A 191 -4.84 -20.98 2.08
CA LEU A 191 -3.44 -20.89 1.65
C LEU A 191 -3.09 -21.95 0.61
N ARG A 192 -3.58 -23.18 0.81
CA ARG A 192 -3.37 -24.30 -0.11
C ARG A 192 -4.01 -24.04 -1.47
N GLU A 193 -5.24 -23.53 -1.51
CA GLU A 193 -5.92 -23.18 -2.76
C GLU A 193 -5.21 -22.05 -3.49
N LEU A 194 -4.68 -21.07 -2.76
CA LEU A 194 -3.86 -20.00 -3.34
C LEU A 194 -2.59 -20.56 -3.98
N GLU A 195 -1.84 -21.40 -3.28
CA GLU A 195 -0.63 -22.05 -3.79
C GLU A 195 -0.90 -22.90 -5.04
N GLU A 196 -1.88 -23.81 -4.95
CA GLU A 196 -2.23 -24.69 -6.06
C GLU A 196 -2.81 -23.89 -7.25
N GLY A 197 -3.63 -22.88 -6.98
CA GLY A 197 -4.23 -21.99 -7.98
C GLY A 197 -3.17 -21.23 -8.77
N LEU A 198 -2.26 -20.55 -8.08
CA LEU A 198 -1.16 -19.80 -8.72
C LEU A 198 -0.21 -20.73 -9.50
N GLY A 199 0.06 -21.93 -8.98
CA GLY A 199 0.82 -22.96 -9.68
C GLY A 199 0.15 -23.42 -10.97
N ARG A 200 -1.17 -23.69 -10.95
CA ARG A 200 -1.95 -24.06 -12.15
C ARG A 200 -2.00 -22.93 -13.18
N MET A 201 -2.01 -21.68 -12.72
CA MET A 201 -2.07 -20.50 -13.59
C MET A 201 -0.70 -20.14 -14.18
N GLY A 202 0.39 -20.74 -13.69
CA GLY A 202 1.75 -20.49 -14.17
C GLY A 202 2.36 -19.22 -13.62
N CYS A 203 2.03 -18.80 -12.40
CA CYS A 203 2.65 -17.64 -11.75
C CYS A 203 4.09 -17.96 -11.35
N GLN A 204 5.07 -17.59 -12.19
CA GLN A 204 6.50 -17.89 -11.95
C GLN A 204 7.22 -16.83 -11.14
N GLY A 205 6.70 -15.59 -11.09
CA GLY A 205 7.35 -14.47 -10.39
C GLY A 205 7.50 -14.67 -8.88
N LEU A 206 6.67 -15.54 -8.29
CA LEU A 206 6.74 -15.93 -6.87
C LEU A 206 7.66 -17.14 -6.62
N GLY A 207 8.35 -17.63 -7.64
CA GLY A 207 9.18 -18.83 -7.57
C GLY A 207 8.58 -20.00 -8.36
N ALA A 208 9.38 -21.03 -8.59
CA ALA A 208 8.91 -22.23 -9.29
C ALA A 208 7.86 -22.98 -8.44
N ALA A 209 6.76 -23.40 -9.08
CA ALA A 209 5.66 -24.06 -8.37
C ALA A 209 6.15 -25.30 -7.58
N GLY A 210 5.75 -25.36 -6.30
CA GLY A 210 6.09 -26.47 -5.40
C GLY A 210 7.43 -26.35 -4.66
N THR A 211 8.25 -25.33 -4.93
CA THR A 211 9.46 -25.07 -4.13
C THR A 211 9.14 -24.46 -2.78
N GLU A 212 10.01 -24.65 -1.78
CA GLU A 212 9.85 -24.05 -0.45
C GLU A 212 9.91 -22.53 -0.50
N GLU A 213 10.75 -21.96 -1.35
CA GLU A 213 10.81 -20.51 -1.59
C GLU A 213 9.45 -19.96 -2.07
N ALA A 214 8.82 -20.64 -3.04
CA ALA A 214 7.52 -20.22 -3.55
C ALA A 214 6.44 -20.29 -2.47
N LYS A 215 6.42 -21.35 -1.66
CA LYS A 215 5.49 -21.49 -0.53
C LYS A 215 5.67 -20.37 0.49
N GLU A 216 6.91 -20.02 0.84
CA GLU A 216 7.18 -18.96 1.82
C GLU A 216 6.70 -17.59 1.32
N ARG A 217 6.98 -17.26 0.06
CA ARG A 217 6.56 -16.01 -0.58
C ARG A 217 5.04 -15.93 -0.73
N ILE A 218 4.40 -17.01 -1.19
CA ILE A 218 2.94 -17.11 -1.29
C ILE A 218 2.29 -17.01 0.10
N ALA A 219 2.87 -17.61 1.14
CA ALA A 219 2.39 -17.45 2.51
C ALA A 219 2.50 -15.99 2.99
N GLY A 220 3.53 -15.25 2.56
CA GLY A 220 3.65 -13.81 2.79
C GLY A 220 2.51 -13.02 2.14
N VAL A 221 2.19 -13.31 0.88
CA VAL A 221 1.06 -12.74 0.16
C VAL A 221 -0.26 -13.10 0.85
N PHE A 222 -0.43 -14.36 1.24
CA PHE A 222 -1.63 -14.84 1.94
C PHE A 222 -1.88 -14.05 3.23
N ARG A 223 -0.85 -13.88 4.06
CA ARG A 223 -0.94 -13.07 5.30
C ARG A 223 -1.28 -11.61 5.05
N TYR A 224 -0.93 -11.07 3.89
CA TYR A 224 -1.33 -9.72 3.50
C TYR A 224 -2.83 -9.66 3.13
N LEU A 225 -3.33 -10.71 2.48
CA LEU A 225 -4.72 -10.82 2.04
C LEU A 225 -5.69 -11.32 3.11
N ASP A 226 -5.21 -11.96 4.16
CA ASP A 226 -5.99 -12.41 5.34
C ASP A 226 -5.66 -11.54 6.57
N PRO A 227 -6.12 -10.26 6.61
CA PRO A 227 -5.92 -9.40 7.76
C PRO A 227 -6.72 -9.88 8.99
N GLY A 228 -7.73 -10.72 8.80
CA GLY A 228 -8.52 -11.31 9.89
C GLY A 228 -7.80 -12.42 10.64
N CYS A 229 -6.75 -13.00 10.04
CA CYS A 229 -6.06 -14.20 10.48
C CYS A 229 -7.02 -15.39 10.65
N GLU A 230 -8.01 -15.49 9.77
CA GLU A 230 -9.04 -16.53 9.80
C GLU A 230 -8.54 -17.83 9.14
N GLY A 231 -7.41 -17.75 8.42
CA GLY A 231 -6.83 -18.86 7.67
C GLY A 231 -7.48 -19.05 6.30
N THR A 232 -8.33 -18.12 5.89
CA THR A 232 -9.02 -18.09 4.59
C THR A 232 -9.17 -16.66 4.12
N ILE A 233 -9.12 -16.42 2.81
CA ILE A 233 -9.35 -15.12 2.19
C ILE A 233 -10.75 -15.12 1.59
N SER A 234 -11.64 -14.30 2.12
CA SER A 234 -12.96 -14.05 1.55
C SER A 234 -12.87 -13.20 0.28
N LEU A 235 -13.93 -13.22 -0.55
CA LEU A 235 -14.03 -12.32 -1.69
C LEU A 235 -13.97 -10.83 -1.28
N GLY A 236 -14.45 -10.49 -0.08
CA GLY A 236 -14.38 -9.14 0.48
C GLY A 236 -12.95 -8.70 0.77
N GLU A 237 -12.17 -9.57 1.42
CA GLU A 237 -10.74 -9.32 1.68
C GLU A 237 -9.94 -9.26 0.38
N TRP A 238 -10.26 -10.10 -0.61
CA TRP A 238 -9.67 -10.06 -1.94
C TRP A 238 -9.82 -8.70 -2.64
N GLN A 239 -10.86 -7.92 -2.31
CA GLN A 239 -11.04 -6.56 -2.88
C GLN A 239 -9.92 -5.59 -2.47
N VAL A 240 -9.04 -5.94 -1.53
CA VAL A 240 -7.80 -5.18 -1.31
C VAL A 240 -6.96 -5.11 -2.59
N LEU A 241 -6.93 -6.18 -3.39
CA LEU A 241 -6.22 -6.22 -4.66
C LEU A 241 -6.86 -5.32 -5.71
N ARG A 242 -8.18 -5.07 -5.65
CA ARG A 242 -8.84 -4.11 -6.56
C ARG A 242 -8.34 -2.69 -6.32
N LYS A 243 -8.10 -2.32 -5.07
CA LYS A 243 -7.52 -1.01 -4.72
C LYS A 243 -6.10 -0.87 -5.24
N LEU A 244 -5.33 -1.96 -5.21
CA LEU A 244 -4.01 -2.00 -5.83
C LEU A 244 -4.13 -1.88 -7.34
N TRP A 245 -5.04 -2.62 -7.97
CA TRP A 245 -5.30 -2.52 -9.41
C TRP A 245 -5.57 -1.08 -9.85
N ASP A 246 -6.44 -0.37 -9.14
CA ASP A 246 -6.76 1.03 -9.43
C ASP A 246 -5.53 1.95 -9.29
N GLU A 247 -4.59 1.61 -8.42
CA GLU A 247 -3.33 2.34 -8.22
C GLU A 247 -2.30 2.02 -9.32
N PHE A 248 -2.27 0.77 -9.78
CA PHE A 248 -1.46 0.35 -10.94
C PHE A 248 -1.95 1.08 -12.21
N ASP A 249 -3.26 1.08 -12.48
CA ASP A 249 -3.89 1.81 -13.58
C ASP A 249 -3.63 3.33 -13.48
N LEU A 250 -3.80 3.92 -12.29
CA LEU A 250 -3.48 5.33 -12.08
C LEU A 250 -2.01 5.63 -12.42
N SER A 251 -1.09 4.81 -11.93
CA SER A 251 0.34 5.04 -12.13
C SER A 251 0.77 4.92 -13.59
N ILE A 252 0.12 4.04 -14.37
CA ILE A 252 0.32 4.00 -15.83
C ILE A 252 -0.21 5.29 -16.46
N ARG A 253 -1.42 5.73 -16.11
CA ARG A 253 -2.00 6.98 -16.65
C ARG A 253 -1.16 8.21 -16.33
N GLU A 254 -0.67 8.30 -15.10
CA GLU A 254 0.25 9.36 -14.67
C GLU A 254 1.54 9.35 -15.48
N PHE A 255 2.11 8.17 -15.74
CA PHE A 255 3.30 8.03 -16.58
C PHE A 255 3.04 8.45 -18.03
N VAL A 256 1.95 7.99 -18.64
CA VAL A 256 1.56 8.38 -20.02
C VAL A 256 1.34 9.88 -20.10
N GLN A 257 0.59 10.45 -19.15
CA GLN A 257 0.36 11.89 -19.09
C GLN A 257 1.67 12.67 -18.96
N PHE A 258 2.60 12.22 -18.11
CA PHE A 258 3.92 12.81 -17.98
C PHE A 258 4.66 12.83 -19.32
N LEU A 259 4.71 11.70 -20.03
CA LEU A 259 5.39 11.60 -21.33
C LEU A 259 4.73 12.50 -22.37
N LEU A 260 3.39 12.47 -22.49
CA LEU A 260 2.67 13.31 -23.44
C LEU A 260 2.89 14.80 -23.16
N LEU A 261 2.92 15.22 -21.89
CA LEU A 261 3.22 16.62 -21.54
C LEU A 261 4.66 16.99 -21.88
N HIS A 262 5.63 16.10 -21.61
CA HIS A 262 7.05 16.36 -21.84
C HIS A 262 7.42 16.38 -23.33
N PHE A 263 6.74 15.55 -24.14
CA PHE A 263 7.03 15.33 -25.56
C PHE A 263 5.91 15.83 -26.49
N GLN A 264 5.16 16.85 -26.07
CA GLN A 264 4.15 17.54 -26.90
C GLN A 264 3.11 16.60 -27.54
N GLY A 265 2.74 15.54 -26.82
CA GLY A 265 1.72 14.58 -27.22
C GLY A 265 2.23 13.41 -28.07
N SER A 266 3.53 13.24 -28.29
CA SER A 266 4.07 12.10 -29.07
C SER A 266 4.76 11.08 -28.17
N LEU A 267 4.20 9.87 -28.10
CA LEU A 267 4.84 8.73 -27.45
C LEU A 267 6.05 8.23 -28.25
N GLU A 268 6.08 8.42 -29.58
CA GLU A 268 7.23 8.04 -30.39
C GLU A 268 8.46 8.90 -30.07
N ALA A 269 8.27 10.21 -29.89
CA ALA A 269 9.31 11.10 -29.44
C ALA A 269 9.78 10.75 -28.01
N ALA A 270 8.85 10.37 -27.14
CA ALA A 270 9.16 9.90 -25.79
C ALA A 270 10.01 8.62 -25.81
N TRP A 271 9.65 7.63 -26.65
CA TRP A 271 10.43 6.41 -26.81
C TRP A 271 11.83 6.70 -27.35
N ALA A 272 11.96 7.52 -28.39
CA ALA A 272 13.27 7.90 -28.94
C ALA A 272 14.18 8.58 -27.90
N ALA A 273 13.60 9.29 -26.92
CA ALA A 273 14.35 9.86 -25.81
C ALA A 273 14.74 8.80 -24.75
N LEU A 274 13.86 7.84 -24.46
CA LEU A 274 14.13 6.75 -23.52
C LEU A 274 15.20 5.78 -24.06
N ASP A 275 15.11 5.44 -25.35
CA ASP A 275 16.03 4.58 -26.11
C ASP A 275 16.98 5.43 -26.97
N ALA A 276 17.69 6.36 -26.34
CA ALA A 276 18.65 7.23 -27.04
C ALA A 276 19.79 6.43 -27.73
N GLY A 277 20.02 5.18 -27.30
CA GLY A 277 20.99 4.27 -27.91
C GLY A 277 20.47 3.54 -29.15
N GLY A 278 19.15 3.56 -29.40
CA GLY A 278 18.52 2.87 -30.51
C GLY A 278 18.62 1.34 -30.43
N ALA A 279 18.61 0.78 -29.21
CA ALA A 279 18.66 -0.67 -29.00
C ALA A 279 17.38 -1.37 -29.49
N GLY A 280 16.25 -0.64 -29.52
CA GLY A 280 14.93 -1.15 -29.89
C GLY A 280 14.16 -1.80 -28.74
N ASP A 281 14.85 -2.07 -27.64
CA ASP A 281 14.30 -2.52 -26.37
C ASP A 281 15.11 -1.94 -25.20
N LEU A 282 14.52 -1.95 -24.01
CA LEU A 282 15.15 -1.45 -22.79
C LEU A 282 15.10 -2.54 -21.72
N ALA A 283 16.25 -2.84 -21.10
CA ALA A 283 16.27 -3.60 -19.85
C ALA A 283 15.78 -2.72 -18.69
N GLU A 284 15.39 -3.34 -17.56
CA GLU A 284 14.82 -2.60 -16.42
C GLU A 284 15.73 -1.46 -15.95
N GLY A 285 17.05 -1.71 -15.82
CA GLY A 285 18.01 -0.70 -15.38
C GLY A 285 18.07 0.52 -16.30
N ASP A 286 18.15 0.28 -17.61
CA ASP A 286 18.23 1.34 -18.62
C ASP A 286 16.93 2.16 -18.66
N PHE A 287 15.77 1.49 -18.57
CA PHE A 287 14.48 2.16 -18.50
C PHE A 287 14.37 3.05 -17.26
N LEU A 288 14.72 2.53 -16.07
CA LEU A 288 14.67 3.29 -14.82
C LEU A 288 15.59 4.52 -14.85
N GLU A 289 16.81 4.35 -15.37
CA GLU A 289 17.76 5.45 -15.49
C GLU A 289 17.26 6.53 -16.47
N SER A 290 16.78 6.14 -17.65
CA SER A 290 16.25 7.07 -18.65
C SER A 290 15.03 7.83 -18.12
N VAL A 291 14.07 7.14 -17.51
CA VAL A 291 12.88 7.77 -16.92
C VAL A 291 13.25 8.72 -15.77
N GLY A 292 14.24 8.36 -14.94
CA GLY A 292 14.77 9.23 -13.90
C GLY A 292 15.44 10.50 -14.44
N ARG A 293 16.22 10.39 -15.53
CA ARG A 293 16.84 11.54 -16.21
C ARG A 293 15.81 12.52 -16.80
N LEU A 294 14.64 12.02 -17.21
CA LEU A 294 13.52 12.86 -17.66
C LEU A 294 12.80 13.57 -16.51
N GLY A 295 13.09 13.23 -15.26
CA GLY A 295 12.48 13.83 -14.08
C GLY A 295 11.13 13.23 -13.71
N TYR A 296 10.86 11.97 -14.06
CA TYR A 296 9.67 11.27 -13.56
C TYR A 296 9.92 10.73 -12.15
N PHE A 297 9.08 11.14 -11.19
CA PHE A 297 9.17 10.74 -9.79
C PHE A 297 8.15 9.65 -9.39
N GLY A 298 7.44 9.07 -10.37
CA GLY A 298 6.47 8.01 -10.13
C GLY A 298 7.12 6.61 -10.06
N PRO A 299 6.32 5.54 -9.98
CA PRO A 299 6.80 4.18 -9.73
C PRO A 299 7.26 3.53 -11.04
N ALA A 300 8.36 4.04 -11.62
CA ALA A 300 8.87 3.65 -12.93
C ALA A 300 9.10 2.12 -13.07
N ARG A 301 9.59 1.46 -12.02
CA ARG A 301 9.81 0.00 -12.00
C ARG A 301 8.52 -0.78 -12.23
N MET A 302 7.44 -0.34 -11.61
CA MET A 302 6.16 -1.01 -11.76
C MET A 302 5.62 -0.79 -13.18
N VAL A 303 5.73 0.42 -13.71
CA VAL A 303 5.35 0.71 -15.11
C VAL A 303 6.13 -0.20 -16.07
N PHE A 304 7.44 -0.34 -15.88
CA PHE A 304 8.27 -1.23 -16.68
C PHE A 304 7.74 -2.66 -16.69
N ARG A 305 7.46 -3.23 -15.52
CA ARG A 305 6.97 -4.61 -15.38
C ARG A 305 5.60 -4.84 -15.99
N LEU A 306 4.74 -3.83 -16.01
CA LEU A 306 3.42 -3.91 -16.67
C LEU A 306 3.51 -3.82 -18.20
N LEU A 307 4.54 -3.14 -18.70
CA LEU A 307 4.81 -3.04 -20.14
C LEU A 307 5.42 -4.33 -20.69
N GLY A 308 6.37 -4.94 -19.96
CA GLY A 308 7.09 -6.13 -20.41
C GLY A 308 6.24 -7.40 -20.32
N ARG A 309 5.33 -7.61 -21.27
CA ARG A 309 4.42 -8.77 -21.32
C ARG A 309 5.13 -10.06 -21.70
N ALA A 310 6.32 -9.95 -22.29
CA ALA A 310 7.09 -11.10 -22.76
C ALA A 310 7.81 -11.90 -21.66
N ASP A 311 7.79 -11.43 -20.40
CA ASP A 311 8.52 -12.01 -19.26
C ASP A 311 10.04 -12.22 -19.52
N ASP A 312 10.62 -11.49 -20.49
CA ASP A 312 12.03 -11.57 -20.85
C ASP A 312 12.90 -10.52 -20.14
N GLY A 313 12.28 -9.71 -19.27
CA GLY A 313 12.94 -8.64 -18.52
C GLY A 313 13.29 -7.42 -19.37
N ARG A 314 12.66 -7.26 -20.54
CA ARG A 314 12.84 -6.11 -21.44
C ARG A 314 11.48 -5.51 -21.78
N VAL A 315 11.50 -4.26 -22.22
CA VAL A 315 10.35 -3.58 -22.82
C VAL A 315 10.73 -3.19 -24.23
N ALA A 316 10.00 -3.69 -25.23
CA ALA A 316 10.17 -3.30 -26.62
C ALA A 316 9.28 -2.11 -26.98
N TYR A 317 9.63 -1.40 -28.05
CA TYR A 317 8.83 -0.28 -28.54
C TYR A 317 7.36 -0.64 -28.81
N ALA A 318 7.08 -1.84 -29.31
CA ALA A 318 5.72 -2.29 -29.58
C ALA A 318 4.87 -2.42 -28.31
N GLU A 319 5.47 -2.84 -27.19
CA GLU A 319 4.81 -2.92 -25.89
C GLU A 319 4.61 -1.52 -25.31
N PHE A 320 5.62 -0.66 -25.41
CA PHE A 320 5.51 0.74 -25.01
C PHE A 320 4.40 1.48 -25.78
N LYS A 321 4.27 1.21 -27.07
CA LYS A 321 3.22 1.82 -27.91
C LYS A 321 1.81 1.41 -27.50
N ALA A 322 1.63 0.28 -26.80
CA ALA A 322 0.33 -0.13 -26.28
C ALA A 322 -0.22 0.79 -25.17
N LEU A 323 0.53 1.84 -24.79
CA LEU A 323 0.09 2.92 -23.91
C LEU A 323 -0.79 3.98 -24.59
N GLU A 324 -0.86 4.01 -25.93
CA GLU A 324 -1.83 4.82 -26.70
C GLU A 324 -3.29 4.38 -26.46
#